data_AF-A0A925P5X0-F1
#
_entry.id   AF-A0A925P5X0-F1
#
_cell.length_a   1.000
_cell.length_b   1.000
_cell.length_c   1.000
_cell.angle_alpha   90.00
_cell.angle_beta   90.00
_cell.angle_gamma   90.00
#
_symmetry.space_group_name_H-M   'P 1'
#
loop_
_entity.id
_entity.type
_entity.pdbx_description
1 polymer ?
#
loop_
_entity_poly.entity_id
_entity_poly.type
_entity_poly.pdbx_seq_one_letter_code
_entity_poly.pdbx_strand_id
1 'polypeptide(L)'
;LTQPNSTWEKHHADAPGGWELEPAADILRIYQGTARYKMRPWWSTYTYSNWTPTLRAPFNPMRHVFRTVALVRGPRPYGVVVDDAKKDDAARLYEWTACPAPGVAAVALPGLPAGWLALGHKDHPVAAPGSPVLLVVPLADPAAPQTARIDTLAGPPDRAGKPQTYERINIPVRADEVRYRVLLVPHRVGSPLPVVTYDPVTARGTLDGDELHFPLGSDERTLLTVTRAGHHLLTSP
;
A
#
# COMPACT_ATOMS: atom_id res chain seq x y z
N LEU A 1 15.16 -2.85 -49.89
CA LEU A 1 16.01 -2.12 -48.92
C LEU A 1 15.54 -2.46 -47.51
N THR A 2 16.00 -3.59 -46.98
CA THR A 2 15.76 -3.99 -45.59
C THR A 2 16.79 -3.28 -44.73
N GLN A 3 16.36 -2.35 -43.88
CA GLN A 3 17.27 -1.83 -42.85
C GLN A 3 17.71 -2.98 -41.94
N PRO A 4 18.98 -2.98 -41.48
CA PRO A 4 19.48 -3.96 -40.54
C PRO A 4 18.66 -3.93 -39.25
N ASN A 5 18.74 -5.02 -38.48
CA ASN A 5 18.17 -5.07 -37.13
C ASN A 5 18.69 -3.85 -36.35
N SER A 6 17.80 -3.14 -35.67
CA SER A 6 18.22 -2.14 -34.69
C SER A 6 18.95 -2.87 -33.58
N THR A 7 20.28 -2.88 -33.66
CA THR A 7 21.15 -3.16 -32.53
C THR A 7 21.12 -1.91 -31.67
N TRP A 8 20.28 -1.93 -30.64
CA TRP A 8 20.33 -0.94 -29.58
C TRP A 8 21.63 -1.15 -28.81
N GLU A 9 22.73 -0.60 -29.34
CA GLU A 9 24.01 -0.58 -28.64
C GLU A 9 23.82 0.09 -27.28
N LYS A 10 24.62 -0.34 -26.29
CA LYS A 10 24.59 0.01 -24.85
C LYS A 10 24.55 1.52 -24.49
N HIS A 11 24.47 2.42 -25.48
CA HIS A 11 24.56 3.87 -25.34
C HIS A 11 23.33 4.55 -24.72
N HIS A 12 22.28 3.81 -24.32
CA HIS A 12 21.16 4.38 -23.58
C HIS A 12 21.28 4.24 -22.05
N ALA A 13 22.31 3.56 -21.54
CA ALA A 13 22.58 3.53 -20.10
C ALA A 13 22.97 4.92 -19.54
N ASP A 14 23.33 5.87 -20.41
CA ASP A 14 23.84 7.20 -20.05
C ASP A 14 22.88 8.35 -20.38
N ALA A 15 21.58 8.08 -20.57
CA ALA A 15 20.60 9.16 -20.75
C ALA A 15 20.61 10.10 -19.51
N PRO A 16 20.65 11.44 -19.69
CA PRO A 16 20.61 12.38 -18.58
C PRO A 16 19.40 12.10 -17.67
N GLY A 17 19.66 11.76 -16.40
CA GLY A 17 18.62 11.41 -15.42
C GLY A 17 18.43 9.92 -15.13
N GLY A 18 19.28 9.03 -15.67
CA GLY A 18 19.25 7.61 -15.34
C GLY A 18 18.05 6.86 -15.92
N TRP A 19 17.51 7.37 -17.03
CA TRP A 19 16.40 6.75 -17.75
C TRP A 19 16.88 5.58 -18.60
N GLU A 20 16.39 4.39 -18.32
CA GLU A 20 16.64 3.17 -19.09
C GLU A 20 15.33 2.61 -19.68
N LEU A 21 15.44 1.72 -20.66
CA LEU A 21 14.29 1.00 -21.21
C LEU A 21 13.70 0.05 -20.14
N GLU A 22 12.38 -0.08 -20.09
CA GLU A 22 11.71 -1.07 -19.25
C GLU A 22 12.13 -2.50 -19.64
N PRO A 23 12.81 -3.26 -18.76
CA PRO A 23 13.33 -4.58 -19.09
C PRO A 23 12.31 -5.73 -18.98
N ALA A 24 11.10 -5.48 -18.48
CA ALA A 24 10.08 -6.53 -18.36
C ALA A 24 9.83 -7.22 -19.71
N ALA A 25 9.95 -8.55 -19.74
CA ALA A 25 9.97 -9.33 -20.99
C ALA A 25 8.67 -9.22 -21.79
N ASP A 26 7.54 -9.05 -21.11
CA ASP A 26 6.23 -8.81 -21.71
C ASP A 26 6.14 -7.42 -22.36
N ILE A 27 6.68 -6.40 -21.72
CA ILE A 27 6.85 -5.06 -22.28
C ILE A 27 7.75 -5.14 -23.51
N LEU A 28 8.96 -5.68 -23.38
CA LEU A 28 9.90 -5.83 -24.51
C LEU A 28 9.26 -6.56 -25.70
N ARG A 29 8.45 -7.60 -25.45
CA ARG A 29 7.69 -8.32 -26.49
C ARG A 29 6.63 -7.45 -27.17
N ILE A 30 5.88 -6.64 -26.42
CA ILE A 30 4.89 -5.69 -26.99
C ILE A 30 5.58 -4.67 -27.91
N TYR A 31 6.77 -4.22 -27.52
CA TYR A 31 7.56 -3.25 -28.28
C TYR A 31 8.46 -3.89 -29.36
N GLN A 32 8.44 -5.23 -29.51
CA GLN A 32 9.28 -5.91 -30.49
C GLN A 32 8.72 -5.72 -31.91
N GLY A 33 9.54 -5.19 -32.83
CA GLY A 33 9.18 -5.00 -34.24
C GLY A 33 8.35 -3.75 -34.54
N THR A 34 7.98 -2.99 -33.52
CA THR A 34 7.19 -1.74 -33.66
C THR A 34 8.05 -0.51 -33.96
N ALA A 35 9.38 -0.63 -33.92
CA ALA A 35 10.34 0.48 -34.14
C ALA A 35 10.15 1.22 -35.48
N ARG A 36 9.47 0.59 -36.45
CA ARG A 36 9.19 1.15 -37.78
C ARG A 36 7.80 1.78 -37.91
N TYR A 37 6.91 1.56 -36.95
CA TYR A 37 5.52 2.03 -37.01
C TYR A 37 5.38 3.34 -36.24
N LYS A 38 5.21 4.44 -36.96
CA LYS A 38 4.67 5.68 -36.39
C LYS A 38 3.17 5.49 -36.18
N MET A 39 2.78 4.84 -35.09
CA MET A 39 1.36 4.78 -34.74
C MET A 39 0.93 6.14 -34.20
N ARG A 40 -0.04 6.78 -34.87
CA ARG A 40 -0.71 8.00 -34.41
C ARG A 40 -2.12 7.64 -33.97
N PRO A 41 -2.35 7.21 -32.72
CA PRO A 41 -3.70 7.25 -32.17
C PRO A 41 -4.15 8.72 -32.19
N TRP A 42 -5.17 9.05 -32.97
CA TRP A 42 -5.65 10.40 -33.25
C TRP A 42 -5.92 11.24 -31.98
N TRP A 43 -4.97 12.10 -31.57
CA TRP A 43 -5.12 13.11 -30.51
C TRP A 43 -4.43 14.43 -30.90
N SER A 44 -4.82 15.53 -30.25
CA SER A 44 -4.89 16.87 -30.85
C SER A 44 -3.59 17.67 -31.08
N THR A 45 -2.41 17.29 -30.55
CA THR A 45 -1.16 18.08 -30.75
C THR A 45 0.15 17.27 -30.74
N TYR A 46 1.22 17.84 -31.31
CA TYR A 46 2.55 17.24 -31.54
C TYR A 46 3.32 16.83 -30.27
N THR A 47 2.97 17.37 -29.10
CA THR A 47 3.68 17.16 -27.82
C THR A 47 3.16 15.96 -27.03
N TYR A 48 2.03 15.35 -27.43
CA TYR A 48 1.38 14.26 -26.69
C TYR A 48 1.56 12.88 -27.34
N SER A 49 2.25 12.76 -28.47
CA SER A 49 2.22 11.53 -29.28
C SER A 49 3.52 11.24 -30.02
N ASN A 50 4.62 11.18 -29.27
CA ASN A 50 5.71 10.29 -29.68
C ASN A 50 5.50 8.97 -28.95
N TRP A 51 5.27 7.92 -29.71
CA TRP A 51 5.31 6.55 -29.23
C TRP A 51 6.77 6.25 -28.85
N THR A 52 7.11 6.47 -27.59
CA THR A 52 8.43 6.18 -27.03
C THR A 52 8.36 4.85 -26.28
N PRO A 53 9.40 4.00 -26.33
CA PRO A 53 9.47 2.86 -25.44
C PRO A 53 9.29 3.34 -23.99
N THR A 54 8.63 2.54 -23.16
CA THR A 54 8.50 2.85 -21.73
C THR A 54 9.90 2.98 -21.15
N LEU A 55 10.23 4.20 -20.70
CA LEU A 55 11.46 4.49 -19.99
C LEU A 55 11.18 4.50 -18.50
N ARG A 56 12.14 4.02 -17.72
CA ARG A 56 12.12 4.08 -16.25
C ARG A 56 13.40 4.74 -15.76
N ALA A 57 13.31 5.53 -14.71
CA ALA A 57 14.46 6.00 -13.95
C ALA A 57 14.27 5.62 -12.48
N PRO A 58 15.34 5.34 -11.72
CA PRO A 58 15.24 5.14 -10.28
C PRO A 58 14.61 6.37 -9.61
N PHE A 59 13.38 6.22 -9.11
CA PHE A 59 12.73 7.25 -8.30
C PHE A 59 12.82 6.86 -6.84
N ASN A 60 13.57 7.63 -6.05
CA ASN A 60 13.76 7.43 -4.61
C ASN A 60 14.12 5.97 -4.24
N PRO A 61 15.31 5.47 -4.64
CA PRO A 61 15.66 4.06 -4.49
C PRO A 61 15.57 3.60 -3.03
N MET A 62 15.05 2.38 -2.87
CA MET A 62 14.86 1.66 -1.61
C MET A 62 15.69 0.37 -1.68
N ARG A 63 16.21 -0.13 -0.56
CA ARG A 63 16.84 -1.45 -0.50
C ARG A 63 15.81 -2.55 -0.74
N HIS A 64 14.68 -2.45 -0.03
CA HIS A 64 13.53 -3.32 -0.25
C HIS A 64 12.23 -2.61 0.11
N VAL A 65 11.18 -3.01 -0.61
CA VAL A 65 9.78 -2.69 -0.30
C VAL A 65 8.97 -3.92 -0.67
N PHE A 66 8.43 -4.60 0.33
CA PHE A 66 7.53 -5.73 0.14
C PHE A 66 6.15 -5.38 0.69
N ARG A 67 5.11 -5.84 0.00
CA ARG A 67 3.73 -5.75 0.46
C ARG A 67 3.03 -7.10 0.24
N THR A 68 2.55 -7.66 1.33
CA THR A 68 1.67 -8.82 1.33
C THR A 68 0.27 -8.37 1.74
N VAL A 69 -0.73 -8.78 0.97
CA VAL A 69 -2.14 -8.49 1.26
C VAL A 69 -2.93 -9.79 1.26
N ALA A 70 -3.76 -9.98 2.28
CA ALA A 70 -4.67 -11.11 2.36
C ALA A 70 -6.07 -10.64 2.78
N LEU A 71 -7.09 -11.37 2.31
CA LEU A 71 -8.47 -11.25 2.79
C LEU A 71 -8.86 -12.58 3.42
N VAL A 72 -9.02 -12.58 4.75
CA VAL A 72 -9.40 -13.77 5.51
C VAL A 72 -10.92 -13.81 5.61
N ARG A 73 -11.53 -14.90 5.14
CA ARG A 73 -12.97 -15.15 5.25
C ARG A 73 -13.30 -15.89 6.54
N GLY A 74 -14.51 -15.71 7.05
CA GLY A 74 -14.95 -16.35 8.29
C GLY A 74 -16.14 -15.67 8.94
N PRO A 75 -16.46 -16.05 10.19
CA PRO A 75 -17.49 -15.40 11.00
C PRO A 75 -17.27 -13.89 11.14
N ARG A 76 -16.00 -13.46 11.25
CA ARG A 76 -15.58 -12.07 11.11
C ARG A 76 -14.53 -11.98 9.99
N PRO A 77 -14.90 -11.58 8.77
CA PRO A 77 -13.92 -11.39 7.71
C PRO A 77 -13.04 -10.16 8.00
N TYR A 78 -11.80 -10.17 7.53
CA TYR A 78 -10.89 -9.04 7.68
C TYR A 78 -9.80 -9.06 6.60
N GLY A 79 -9.25 -7.88 6.31
CA GLY A 79 -8.03 -7.73 5.52
C GLY A 79 -6.80 -7.69 6.42
N VAL A 80 -5.68 -8.16 5.90
CA VAL A 80 -4.35 -7.99 6.49
C VAL A 80 -3.43 -7.39 5.45
N VAL A 81 -2.73 -6.31 5.82
CA VAL A 81 -1.66 -5.72 5.02
C VAL A 81 -0.37 -5.81 5.83
N VAL A 82 0.65 -6.41 5.23
CA VAL A 82 2.00 -6.53 5.80
C VAL A 82 2.96 -5.83 4.86
N ASP A 83 3.62 -4.78 5.34
CA ASP A 83 4.63 -4.06 4.56
C ASP A 83 5.97 -4.07 5.27
N ASP A 84 7.02 -4.44 4.54
CA ASP A 84 8.41 -4.30 4.97
C ASP A 84 9.09 -3.28 4.07
N ALA A 85 9.73 -2.27 4.65
CA ALA A 85 10.43 -1.27 3.87
C ALA A 85 11.73 -0.80 4.53
N LYS A 86 12.79 -0.75 3.73
CA LYS A 86 14.09 -0.19 4.12
C LYS A 86 14.66 0.65 2.99
N LYS A 87 14.97 1.90 3.29
CA LYS A 87 15.64 2.80 2.32
C LYS A 87 17.15 2.61 2.31
N ASP A 88 17.75 2.78 3.49
CA ASP A 88 19.17 2.74 3.77
C ASP A 88 19.39 2.42 5.26
N ASP A 89 20.61 2.56 5.77
CA ASP A 89 20.93 2.30 7.19
C ASP A 89 20.73 3.54 8.09
N ALA A 90 19.99 4.55 7.61
CA ALA A 90 19.67 5.74 8.39
C ALA A 90 18.18 5.76 8.77
N ALA A 91 17.86 6.35 9.93
CA ALA A 91 16.48 6.53 10.33
C ALA A 91 15.73 7.47 9.37
N ARG A 92 14.66 6.98 8.74
CA ARG A 92 13.77 7.71 7.84
C ARG A 92 12.37 7.81 8.42
N LEU A 93 11.59 8.75 7.90
CA LEU A 93 10.15 8.78 8.13
C LEU A 93 9.50 7.88 7.08
N TYR A 94 8.89 6.79 7.54
CA TYR A 94 8.01 5.96 6.75
C TYR A 94 6.56 6.33 7.07
N GLU A 95 5.73 6.38 6.03
CA GLU A 95 4.30 6.68 6.15
C GLU A 95 3.52 5.56 5.46
N TRP A 96 2.89 4.68 6.23
CA TRP A 96 1.88 3.79 5.65
C TRP A 96 0.66 4.63 5.33
N THR A 97 0.26 4.67 4.07
CA THR A 97 -0.81 5.53 3.61
C THR A 97 -1.86 4.77 2.81
N ALA A 98 -3.11 5.20 2.96
CA ALA A 98 -4.23 4.76 2.16
C ALA A 98 -5.20 5.93 1.95
N CYS A 99 -5.89 5.97 0.81
CA CYS A 99 -6.89 7.00 0.54
C CYS A 99 -8.28 6.48 0.93
N PRO A 100 -9.01 7.14 1.84
CA PRO A 100 -10.41 6.84 2.06
C PRO A 100 -11.22 7.15 0.79
N ALA A 101 -12.32 6.41 0.58
CA ALA A 101 -13.24 6.72 -0.50
C ALA A 101 -13.94 8.08 -0.25
N PRO A 102 -14.41 8.79 -1.28
CA PRO A 102 -15.22 9.98 -1.10
C PRO A 102 -16.41 9.70 -0.17
N GLY A 103 -16.61 10.54 0.84
CA GLY A 103 -17.68 10.34 1.83
C GLY A 103 -17.28 9.50 3.04
N VAL A 104 -16.05 8.98 3.11
CA VAL A 104 -15.53 8.27 4.28
C VAL A 104 -14.64 9.20 5.09
N ALA A 105 -14.85 9.25 6.40
CA ALA A 105 -14.03 10.02 7.33
C ALA A 105 -13.77 9.24 8.62
N ALA A 106 -12.90 9.79 9.48
CA ALA A 106 -12.71 9.30 10.83
C ALA A 106 -14.00 9.56 11.63
N VAL A 107 -14.48 8.55 12.34
CA VAL A 107 -15.67 8.65 13.18
C VAL A 107 -15.34 8.23 14.60
N ALA A 108 -15.98 8.89 15.58
CA ALA A 108 -15.85 8.49 16.98
C ALA A 108 -16.57 7.16 17.20
N LEU A 109 -15.87 6.21 17.83
CA LEU A 109 -16.41 4.93 18.29
C LEU A 109 -16.04 4.73 19.77
N PRO A 110 -17.01 4.73 20.69
CA PRO A 110 -16.72 4.54 22.12
C PRO A 110 -15.96 3.24 22.39
N GLY A 111 -14.94 3.33 23.26
CA GLY A 111 -14.12 2.17 23.66
C GLY A 111 -13.06 1.74 22.64
N LEU A 112 -12.87 2.48 21.54
CA LEU A 112 -11.84 2.19 20.55
C LEU A 112 -10.43 2.25 21.20
N PRO A 113 -9.60 1.20 21.08
CA PRO A 113 -8.25 1.20 21.61
C PRO A 113 -7.38 2.34 21.06
N ALA A 114 -6.41 2.78 21.86
CA ALA A 114 -5.45 3.78 21.43
C ALA A 114 -4.67 3.29 20.19
N GLY A 115 -4.42 4.20 19.25
CA GLY A 115 -3.71 3.89 18.00
C GLY A 115 -4.62 3.36 16.88
N TRP A 116 -5.84 2.92 17.19
CA TRP A 116 -6.80 2.45 16.19
C TRP A 116 -7.58 3.62 15.58
N LEU A 117 -8.07 3.40 14.36
CA LEU A 117 -8.92 4.34 13.65
C LEU A 117 -10.21 3.66 13.22
N ALA A 118 -11.36 4.30 13.46
CA ALA A 118 -12.64 3.89 12.92
C ALA A 118 -13.01 4.81 11.74
N LEU A 119 -13.34 4.21 10.60
CA LEU A 119 -13.75 4.89 9.39
C LEU A 119 -15.24 4.65 9.16
N GLY A 120 -16.00 5.72 8.93
CA GLY A 120 -17.43 5.69 8.69
C GLY A 120 -17.86 6.75 7.69
N HIS A 121 -19.17 6.89 7.49
CA HIS A 121 -19.70 7.94 6.61
C HIS A 121 -19.48 9.33 7.22
N LYS A 122 -18.95 10.27 6.45
CA LYS A 122 -18.54 11.61 6.91
C LYS A 122 -19.67 12.45 7.53
N ASP A 123 -20.90 12.21 7.10
CA ASP A 123 -22.09 12.92 7.61
C ASP A 123 -22.51 12.43 9.01
N HIS A 124 -21.85 11.38 9.51
CA HIS A 124 -22.08 10.79 10.83
C HIS A 124 -20.77 10.75 11.63
N PRO A 125 -20.31 11.91 12.16
CA PRO A 125 -19.01 12.02 12.85
C PRO A 125 -18.94 11.15 14.12
N VAL A 126 -20.09 10.79 14.68
CA VAL A 126 -20.23 9.74 15.68
C VAL A 126 -21.01 8.61 15.04
N ALA A 127 -20.45 7.41 15.04
CA ALA A 127 -21.07 6.28 14.36
C ALA A 127 -22.34 5.86 15.12
N ALA A 128 -23.49 5.88 14.45
CA ALA A 128 -24.77 5.48 15.06
C ALA A 128 -24.82 3.96 15.28
N PRO A 129 -25.51 3.45 16.32
CA PRO A 129 -25.69 2.02 16.54
C PRO A 129 -26.14 1.27 15.28
N GLY A 130 -25.55 0.12 15.01
CA GLY A 130 -25.79 -0.71 13.82
C GLY A 130 -25.09 -0.24 12.54
N SER A 131 -24.58 1.00 12.50
CA SER A 131 -23.86 1.53 11.33
C SER A 131 -22.62 0.69 11.01
N PRO A 132 -22.32 0.48 9.72
CA PRO A 132 -21.06 -0.13 9.32
C PRO A 132 -19.92 0.86 9.50
N VAL A 133 -18.82 0.39 10.08
CA VAL A 133 -17.53 1.09 10.12
C VAL A 133 -16.42 0.13 9.72
N LEU A 134 -15.29 0.67 9.26
CA LEU A 134 -14.06 -0.08 9.05
C LEU A 134 -13.06 0.31 10.14
N LEU A 135 -12.57 -0.67 10.89
CA LEU A 135 -11.49 -0.46 11.84
C LEU A 135 -10.15 -0.65 11.12
N VAL A 136 -9.25 0.31 11.27
CA VAL A 136 -7.85 0.23 10.86
C VAL A 136 -7.02 0.01 12.13
N VAL A 137 -6.38 -1.14 12.20
CA VAL A 137 -5.77 -1.66 13.42
C VAL A 137 -4.30 -1.97 13.17
N PRO A 138 -3.38 -1.07 13.55
CA PRO A 138 -1.96 -1.35 13.54
C PRO A 138 -1.62 -2.38 14.63
N LEU A 139 -0.95 -3.47 14.25
CA LEU A 139 -0.33 -4.41 15.16
C LEU A 139 1.10 -3.92 15.44
N ALA A 140 1.24 -3.19 16.54
CA ALA A 140 2.48 -2.52 16.92
C ALA A 140 3.02 -3.04 18.24
N ASP A 141 4.32 -2.89 18.43
CA ASP A 141 4.95 -3.05 19.74
C ASP A 141 4.36 -2.00 20.71
N PRO A 142 3.86 -2.39 21.90
CA PRO A 142 3.43 -1.43 22.91
C PRO A 142 4.50 -0.40 23.30
N ALA A 143 5.79 -0.75 23.19
CA ALA A 143 6.91 0.17 23.46
C ALA A 143 7.16 1.17 22.30
N ALA A 144 6.68 0.87 21.10
CA ALA A 144 6.79 1.70 19.91
C ALA A 144 5.42 1.75 19.18
N PRO A 145 4.41 2.38 19.80
CA PRO A 145 3.04 2.33 19.29
C PRO A 145 2.93 3.01 17.94
N GLN A 146 2.14 2.41 17.05
CA GLN A 146 1.80 2.98 15.76
C GLN A 146 0.35 3.45 15.81
N THR A 147 0.11 4.70 15.43
CA THR A 147 -1.22 5.32 15.49
C THR A 147 -1.73 5.60 14.08
N ALA A 148 -2.86 4.97 13.74
CA ALA A 148 -3.62 5.30 12.54
C ALA A 148 -4.43 6.58 12.75
N ARG A 149 -4.41 7.47 11.75
CA ARG A 149 -5.17 8.72 11.74
C ARG A 149 -5.54 9.12 10.31
N ILE A 150 -6.43 10.11 10.17
CA ILE A 150 -6.64 10.81 8.90
C ILE A 150 -5.88 12.13 8.96
N ASP A 151 -5.05 12.37 7.94
CA ASP A 151 -4.46 13.67 7.65
C ASP A 151 -5.24 14.32 6.48
N THR A 152 -5.50 15.63 6.58
CA THR A 152 -6.03 16.44 5.46
C THR A 152 -4.86 17.16 4.79
N LEU A 153 -4.65 16.91 3.51
CA LEU A 153 -3.52 17.44 2.75
C LEU A 153 -3.98 18.34 1.61
N ALA A 154 -3.14 19.32 1.26
CA ALA A 154 -3.33 20.12 0.06
C ALA A 154 -3.11 19.26 -1.19
N GLY A 155 -4.11 19.22 -2.06
CA GLY A 155 -4.03 18.65 -3.40
C GLY A 155 -3.68 19.70 -4.45
N PRO A 156 -3.43 19.27 -5.70
CA PRO A 156 -3.28 20.21 -6.81
C PRO A 156 -4.56 21.03 -6.98
N PRO A 157 -4.46 22.31 -7.41
CA PRO A 157 -5.64 23.11 -7.71
C PRO A 157 -6.46 22.48 -8.85
N ASP A 158 -7.75 22.73 -8.88
CA ASP A 158 -8.61 22.31 -9.98
C ASP A 158 -8.37 23.15 -11.25
N ARG A 159 -9.12 22.87 -12.33
CA ARG A 159 -9.00 23.60 -13.60
C ARG A 159 -9.29 25.10 -13.48
N ALA A 160 -10.01 25.53 -12.45
CA ALA A 160 -10.30 26.93 -12.16
C ALA A 160 -9.25 27.56 -11.22
N GLY A 161 -8.18 26.83 -10.88
CA GLY A 161 -7.15 27.29 -9.95
C GLY A 161 -7.57 27.20 -8.49
N LYS A 162 -8.72 26.58 -8.16
CA LYS A 162 -9.20 26.49 -6.78
C LYS A 162 -8.42 25.42 -6.03
N PRO A 163 -7.81 25.74 -4.87
CA PRO A 163 -7.12 24.75 -4.05
C PRO A 163 -8.05 23.58 -3.70
N GLN A 164 -7.53 22.37 -3.85
CA GLN A 164 -8.22 21.15 -3.44
C GLN A 164 -7.56 20.60 -2.18
N THR A 165 -8.31 19.83 -1.41
CA THR A 165 -7.75 19.00 -0.35
C THR A 165 -8.14 17.55 -0.59
N TYR A 166 -7.35 16.65 -0.04
CA TYR A 166 -7.70 15.24 0.02
C TYR A 166 -7.36 14.70 1.41
N GLU A 167 -8.12 13.70 1.83
CA GLU A 167 -7.88 12.98 3.07
C GLU A 167 -6.99 11.77 2.79
N ARG A 168 -6.15 11.44 3.76
CA ARG A 168 -5.25 10.29 3.70
C ARG A 168 -5.19 9.63 5.06
N ILE A 169 -5.46 8.34 5.12
CA ILE A 169 -5.13 7.52 6.29
C ILE A 169 -3.61 7.46 6.36
N ASN A 170 -3.04 7.73 7.54
CA ASN A 170 -1.60 7.74 7.76
C ASN A 170 -1.22 7.00 9.05
N ILE A 171 -0.14 6.23 8.99
CA ILE A 171 0.53 5.62 10.14
C ILE A 171 2.03 5.95 10.03
N PRO A 172 2.50 7.05 10.65
CA PRO A 172 3.89 7.46 10.54
C PRO A 172 4.79 6.70 11.53
N VAL A 173 5.95 6.26 11.05
CA VAL A 173 6.99 5.63 11.88
C VAL A 173 8.35 6.18 11.50
N ARG A 174 9.19 6.47 12.51
CA ARG A 174 10.60 6.82 12.28
C ARG A 174 11.48 5.64 12.68
N ALA A 175 12.13 5.03 11.69
CA ALA A 175 12.99 3.86 11.87
C ALA A 175 14.01 3.78 10.73
N ASP A 176 15.03 2.94 10.83
CA ASP A 176 15.90 2.58 9.70
C ASP A 176 15.21 1.57 8.77
N GLU A 177 14.46 0.63 9.35
CA GLU A 177 13.57 -0.31 8.69
C GLU A 177 12.19 -0.30 9.37
N VAL A 178 11.12 -0.33 8.57
CA VAL A 178 9.76 -0.42 9.09
C VAL A 178 9.11 -1.72 8.68
N ARG A 179 8.29 -2.25 9.58
CA ARG A 179 7.47 -3.44 9.35
C ARG A 179 6.04 -3.21 9.83
N TYR A 180 5.19 -2.75 8.93
CA TYR A 180 3.78 -2.52 9.22
C TYR A 180 3.00 -3.84 9.16
N ARG A 181 2.12 -4.05 10.14
CA ARG A 181 1.09 -5.09 10.12
C ARG A 181 -0.22 -4.41 10.44
N VAL A 182 -1.10 -4.28 9.47
CA VAL A 182 -2.34 -3.51 9.60
C VAL A 182 -3.52 -4.43 9.30
N LEU A 183 -4.41 -4.58 10.28
CA LEU A 183 -5.69 -5.26 10.07
C LEU A 183 -6.74 -4.24 9.62
N LEU A 184 -7.56 -4.66 8.67
CA LEU A 184 -8.73 -3.93 8.18
C LEU A 184 -9.98 -4.74 8.55
N VAL A 185 -10.67 -4.33 9.61
CA VAL A 185 -11.75 -5.13 10.22
C VAL A 185 -13.10 -4.43 10.03
N PRO A 186 -13.99 -4.93 9.16
CA PRO A 186 -15.37 -4.51 9.11
C PRO A 186 -16.06 -4.72 10.46
N HIS A 187 -16.78 -3.70 10.93
CA HIS A 187 -17.41 -3.72 12.24
C HIS A 187 -18.79 -3.05 12.18
N ARG A 188 -19.71 -3.49 13.06
CA ARG A 188 -21.01 -2.86 13.26
C ARG A 188 -21.07 -2.23 14.63
N VAL A 189 -21.32 -0.92 14.68
CA VAL A 189 -21.39 -0.17 15.93
C VAL A 189 -22.41 -0.80 16.88
N GLY A 190 -22.05 -0.93 18.15
CA GLY A 190 -22.86 -1.59 19.17
C GLY A 190 -22.60 -3.09 19.30
N SER A 191 -21.88 -3.69 18.34
CA SER A 191 -21.29 -5.02 18.54
C SER A 191 -20.04 -4.91 19.41
N PRO A 192 -19.63 -5.97 20.13
CA PRO A 192 -18.34 -5.99 20.82
C PRO A 192 -17.19 -5.74 19.83
N LEU A 193 -16.24 -4.89 20.24
CA LEU A 193 -15.00 -4.67 19.51
C LEU A 193 -14.23 -5.99 19.39
N PRO A 194 -13.48 -6.19 18.29
CA PRO A 194 -12.66 -7.39 18.14
C PRO A 194 -11.56 -7.42 19.21
N VAL A 195 -11.27 -8.60 19.72
CA VAL A 195 -10.15 -8.85 20.63
C VAL A 195 -8.92 -9.11 19.78
N VAL A 196 -7.96 -8.19 19.87
CA VAL A 196 -6.71 -8.22 19.11
C VAL A 196 -5.53 -8.24 20.07
N THR A 197 -4.58 -9.12 19.80
CA THR A 197 -3.30 -9.16 20.52
C THR A 197 -2.15 -9.20 19.53
N TYR A 198 -0.98 -8.72 19.93
CA TYR A 198 0.24 -8.82 19.17
C TYR A 198 1.45 -8.88 20.10
N ASP A 199 2.29 -9.87 19.89
CA ASP A 199 3.59 -10.03 20.52
C ASP A 199 4.68 -9.75 19.46
N PRO A 200 5.41 -8.63 19.59
CA PRO A 200 6.45 -8.27 18.63
C PRO A 200 7.67 -9.18 18.72
N VAL A 201 7.89 -9.88 19.83
CA VAL A 201 9.06 -10.77 20.03
C VAL A 201 8.89 -12.05 19.25
N THR A 202 7.71 -12.66 19.32
CA THR A 202 7.40 -13.88 18.57
C THR A 202 6.80 -13.60 17.19
N ALA A 203 6.55 -12.33 16.86
CA ALA A 203 5.85 -11.89 15.64
C ALA A 203 4.51 -12.62 15.45
N ARG A 204 3.75 -12.77 16.54
CA ARG A 204 2.46 -13.45 16.57
C ARG A 204 1.37 -12.51 17.06
N GLY A 205 0.19 -12.63 16.50
CA GLY A 205 -0.98 -11.92 16.97
C GLY A 205 -2.23 -12.78 16.91
N THR A 206 -3.32 -12.26 17.46
CA THR A 206 -4.62 -12.89 17.36
C THR A 206 -5.68 -11.87 16.95
N LEU A 207 -6.71 -12.32 16.24
CA LEU A 207 -7.94 -11.57 16.00
C LEU A 207 -9.14 -12.49 16.20
N ASP A 208 -9.89 -12.30 17.29
CA ASP A 208 -11.09 -13.09 17.63
C ASP A 208 -10.87 -14.62 17.55
N GLY A 209 -9.68 -15.09 17.95
CA GLY A 209 -9.29 -16.50 17.95
C GLY A 209 -8.62 -17.02 16.68
N ASP A 210 -8.54 -16.21 15.61
CA ASP A 210 -7.60 -16.48 14.53
C ASP A 210 -6.18 -16.18 15.01
N GLU A 211 -5.24 -17.08 14.73
CA GLU A 211 -3.82 -16.85 15.00
C GLU A 211 -3.15 -16.33 13.73
N LEU A 212 -2.39 -15.25 13.90
CA LEU A 212 -1.64 -14.57 12.88
C LEU A 212 -0.16 -14.74 13.20
N HIS A 213 0.61 -15.25 12.25
CA HIS A 213 2.06 -15.42 12.41
C HIS A 213 2.79 -14.70 11.28
N PHE A 214 3.78 -13.89 11.65
CA PHE A 214 4.50 -12.99 10.78
C PHE A 214 6.01 -13.30 10.74
N PRO A 215 6.44 -14.53 10.36
CA PRO A 215 7.85 -14.86 10.36
C PRO A 215 8.60 -14.09 9.27
N LEU A 216 9.83 -13.70 9.57
CA LEU A 216 10.73 -13.10 8.59
C LEU A 216 11.31 -14.20 7.68
N GLY A 217 11.12 -14.04 6.38
CA GLY A 217 11.70 -14.89 5.34
C GLY A 217 13.18 -14.62 5.12
N SER A 218 13.83 -15.50 4.36
CA SER A 218 15.26 -15.36 4.03
C SER A 218 15.57 -14.22 3.05
N ASP A 219 14.55 -13.68 2.39
CA ASP A 219 14.62 -12.56 1.43
C ASP A 219 14.23 -11.21 2.07
N GLU A 220 14.25 -11.12 3.40
CA GLU A 220 13.84 -9.95 4.21
C GLU A 220 12.33 -9.64 4.15
N ARG A 221 11.51 -10.47 3.49
CA ARG A 221 10.05 -10.34 3.47
C ARG A 221 9.42 -10.99 4.69
N THR A 222 8.52 -10.29 5.35
CA THR A 222 7.62 -10.88 6.34
C THR A 222 6.56 -11.71 5.62
N LEU A 223 6.51 -13.01 5.92
CA LEU A 223 5.42 -13.88 5.49
C LEU A 223 4.22 -13.70 6.40
N LEU A 224 3.02 -14.00 5.90
CA LEU A 224 1.79 -14.08 6.68
C LEU A 224 1.31 -15.52 6.69
N THR A 225 1.12 -16.11 7.86
CA THR A 225 0.36 -17.34 8.04
C THR A 225 -0.85 -17.09 8.94
N VAL A 226 -2.00 -17.63 8.56
CA VAL A 226 -3.24 -17.53 9.33
C VAL A 226 -3.78 -18.92 9.62
N THR A 227 -4.09 -19.17 10.89
CA THR A 227 -4.77 -20.39 11.34
C THR A 227 -6.04 -20.03 12.12
N ARG A 228 -7.04 -20.91 12.08
CA ARG A 228 -8.26 -20.80 12.89
C ARG A 228 -8.56 -22.15 13.53
N ALA A 229 -8.64 -22.18 14.86
CA ALA A 229 -8.85 -23.41 15.61
C ALA A 229 -7.89 -24.55 15.18
N GLY A 230 -6.62 -24.21 14.95
CA GLY A 230 -5.59 -25.15 14.48
C GLY A 230 -5.63 -25.48 12.99
N HIS A 231 -6.65 -25.07 12.24
CA HIS A 231 -6.71 -25.27 10.79
C HIS A 231 -5.98 -24.15 10.05
N HIS A 232 -5.09 -24.53 9.13
CA HIS A 232 -4.44 -23.60 8.22
C HIS A 232 -5.45 -22.97 7.26
N LEU A 233 -5.45 -21.64 7.17
CA LEU A 233 -6.30 -20.88 6.26
C LEU A 233 -5.53 -20.35 5.05
N LEU A 234 -4.35 -19.76 5.29
CA LEU A 234 -3.49 -19.26 4.23
C LEU A 234 -2.04 -19.09 4.72
N THR A 235 -1.12 -19.15 3.75
CA THR A 235 0.25 -18.65 3.87
C THR A 235 0.55 -17.80 2.65
N SER A 236 1.14 -16.62 2.85
CA SER A 236 1.60 -15.78 1.74
C SER A 236 2.81 -16.43 1.03
N PRO A 237 2.95 -16.22 -0.28
CA PRO A 237 4.11 -16.70 -1.03
C PRO A 237 5.41 -16.01 -0.63
#